data_AF-A0A085M4X3-F1
#
_entry.id   AF-A0A085M4X3-F1
#
_cell.length_a   1.000
_cell.length_b   1.000
_cell.length_c   1.000
_cell.angle_alpha   90.00
_cell.angle_beta   90.00
_cell.angle_gamma   90.00
#
_symmetry.space_group_name_H-M   'P 1'
#
loop_
_entity.id
_entity.type
_entity.pdbx_description
1 polymer ?
#
loop_
_entity_poly.entity_id
_entity_poly.type
_entity_poly.pdbx_seq_one_letter_code
_entity_poly.pdbx_strand_id
1 'polypeptide(L)'
;MDGLHMRIDVYDCLPMLRWSYCYLQVPLAFVIGFRVDKKMSAEQWTESKFIRTTKQAFLHARQLLDALSKIENSHLETIDSIINQLMQKSCVEKADLSQSQLRTIVGEHVSTFLLAKIDKQVTNLCIAIKQDLEGCQQLADATKGYYGRLVEGYSVVGEDDRLHERLKRRTPKRPSILEMCSWLDDVLTTCRQELKDRQELLARLALVRTEEAIEMLKHAKYCWKRPPSVVQRMNTHIAFTWHFVGEQNDQLQSALDE
;
A
#
# COMPACT_ATOMS: atom_id res chain seq x y z
N MET A 1 20.40 29.23 -41.42
CA MET A 1 19.47 28.35 -42.14
C MET A 1 20.20 27.04 -42.38
N ASP A 2 19.88 25.86 -41.88
CA ASP A 2 18.90 25.29 -40.92
C ASP A 2 19.56 23.94 -40.51
N GLY A 3 19.45 23.37 -39.31
CA GLY A 3 18.23 22.87 -38.68
C GLY A 3 18.18 21.32 -38.70
N LEU A 4 18.11 20.72 -37.51
CA LEU A 4 17.97 19.31 -37.12
C LEU A 4 17.29 18.31 -38.10
N HIS A 5 17.73 17.04 -38.07
CA HIS A 5 16.92 15.88 -37.62
C HIS A 5 17.72 14.56 -37.68
N MET A 6 17.97 13.92 -36.53
CA MET A 6 18.12 12.46 -36.45
C MET A 6 16.99 11.93 -35.56
N ARG A 7 16.08 11.19 -36.19
CA ARG A 7 15.04 10.39 -35.53
C ARG A 7 15.70 9.10 -35.03
N ILE A 8 15.44 8.77 -33.77
CA ILE A 8 15.68 7.46 -33.18
C ILE A 8 14.32 6.79 -33.10
N ASP A 9 14.07 5.77 -33.92
CA ASP A 9 12.90 4.89 -33.81
C ASP A 9 13.36 3.49 -33.36
N VAL A 10 13.12 3.25 -32.07
CA VAL A 10 12.54 2.05 -31.45
C VAL A 10 12.56 0.76 -32.28
N TYR A 11 13.61 -0.06 -32.15
CA TYR A 11 13.57 -1.53 -32.23
C TYR A 11 14.87 -2.08 -31.65
N ASP A 12 14.91 -2.34 -30.33
CA ASP A 12 15.90 -3.24 -29.75
C ASP A 12 15.18 -4.36 -29.01
N CYS A 13 15.28 -5.53 -29.61
CA CYS A 13 14.80 -6.80 -29.13
C CYS A 13 15.71 -7.35 -28.03
N LEU A 14 15.08 -7.76 -26.93
CA LEU A 14 15.43 -8.87 -26.02
C LEU A 14 16.65 -8.68 -25.08
N PRO A 15 16.50 -9.18 -23.83
CA PRO A 15 16.84 -10.58 -23.63
C PRO A 15 15.70 -11.41 -23.01
N MET A 16 15.43 -12.51 -23.70
CA MET A 16 14.85 -13.73 -23.17
C MET A 16 15.88 -14.43 -22.26
N LEU A 17 15.38 -15.18 -21.28
CA LEU A 17 16.01 -16.31 -20.56
C LEU A 17 16.87 -16.02 -19.31
N ARG A 18 16.19 -15.93 -18.16
CA ARG A 18 16.31 -16.92 -17.06
C ARG A 18 15.20 -16.70 -16.02
N TRP A 19 13.97 -17.02 -16.41
CA TRP A 19 13.16 -18.03 -15.72
C TRP A 19 13.96 -19.06 -14.92
N SER A 20 13.64 -19.20 -13.63
CA SER A 20 13.12 -20.44 -13.03
C SER A 20 13.08 -20.27 -11.52
N TYR A 21 11.88 -20.18 -10.93
CA TYR A 21 11.44 -20.98 -9.78
C TYR A 21 9.98 -20.60 -9.45
N CYS A 22 9.08 -21.52 -9.79
CA CYS A 22 7.79 -21.76 -9.14
C CYS A 22 6.61 -20.79 -9.36
N TYR A 23 6.21 -20.59 -10.62
CA TYR A 23 4.79 -20.42 -10.96
C TYR A 23 4.25 -21.73 -11.53
N LEU A 24 4.04 -22.73 -10.69
CA LEU A 24 3.27 -23.94 -11.02
C LEU A 24 3.06 -24.76 -9.75
N GLN A 25 2.06 -24.34 -8.98
CA GLN A 25 1.11 -25.16 -8.24
C GLN A 25 0.30 -24.16 -7.42
N VAL A 26 -0.95 -23.92 -7.81
CA VAL A 26 -1.96 -23.40 -6.91
C VAL A 26 -2.50 -24.62 -6.18
N PRO A 27 -2.02 -24.97 -4.96
CA PRO A 27 -2.88 -25.68 -4.06
C PRO A 27 -3.87 -24.65 -3.51
N LEU A 28 -5.14 -24.99 -3.61
CA LEU A 28 -6.29 -24.37 -2.95
C LEU A 28 -6.20 -24.47 -1.39
N ALA A 29 -5.00 -24.36 -0.83
CA ALA A 29 -4.67 -24.71 0.55
C ALA A 29 -3.72 -23.69 1.16
N PHE A 30 -4.07 -22.40 1.12
CA PHE A 30 -3.49 -21.41 2.01
C PHE A 30 -4.48 -20.26 2.24
N VAL A 31 -5.59 -20.56 2.91
CA VAL A 31 -6.33 -19.55 3.65
C VAL A 31 -6.38 -20.02 5.10
N ILE A 32 -5.26 -19.75 5.78
CA ILE A 32 -5.13 -19.19 7.12
C ILE A 32 -6.28 -19.52 8.08
N GLY A 33 -5.92 -20.18 9.19
CA GLY A 33 -6.77 -20.40 10.35
C GLY A 33 -7.48 -19.13 10.80
N PHE A 34 -8.71 -18.97 10.33
CA PHE A 34 -9.67 -17.99 10.78
C PHE A 34 -10.24 -18.49 12.11
N ARG A 35 -9.81 -17.91 13.24
CA ARG A 35 -10.67 -17.83 14.42
C ARG A 35 -11.69 -16.74 14.12
N VAL A 36 -12.74 -17.11 13.40
CA VAL A 36 -13.95 -16.31 13.25
C VAL A 36 -14.83 -16.65 14.42
N ASP A 37 -15.06 -15.67 15.29
CA ASP A 37 -16.12 -15.74 16.26
C ASP A 37 -17.45 -15.99 15.52
N LYS A 38 -18.04 -17.16 15.76
CA LYS A 38 -19.31 -17.67 15.21
C LYS A 38 -19.44 -17.58 13.67
N LYS A 39 -19.29 -18.73 12.99
CA LYS A 39 -19.85 -18.93 11.64
C LYS A 39 -21.31 -18.47 11.61
N MET A 40 -21.61 -17.41 10.84
CA MET A 40 -22.99 -17.04 10.55
C MET A 40 -23.62 -18.14 9.68
N SER A 41 -24.86 -18.54 9.99
CA SER A 41 -25.57 -19.57 9.22
C SER A 41 -25.87 -19.09 7.79
N ALA A 42 -26.05 -20.03 6.85
CA ALA A 42 -26.40 -19.74 5.46
C ALA A 42 -27.67 -18.89 5.29
N GLU A 43 -28.61 -19.05 6.21
CA GLU A 43 -29.86 -18.28 6.27
C GLU A 43 -29.65 -16.76 6.51
N GLN A 44 -28.45 -16.33 6.90
CA GLN A 44 -28.15 -14.91 7.21
C GLN A 44 -27.45 -14.15 6.08
N TRP A 45 -27.18 -14.79 4.94
CA TRP A 45 -26.54 -14.17 3.77
C TRP A 45 -27.55 -13.95 2.65
N THR A 46 -28.04 -12.71 2.54
CA THR A 46 -28.89 -12.27 1.43
C THR A 46 -28.06 -11.61 0.33
N GLU A 47 -28.58 -11.57 -0.89
CA GLU A 47 -27.99 -10.84 -2.03
C GLU A 47 -27.72 -9.36 -1.68
N SER A 48 -28.69 -8.69 -1.05
CA SER A 48 -28.54 -7.30 -0.61
C SER A 48 -27.42 -7.12 0.42
N LYS A 49 -27.25 -8.08 1.35
CA LYS A 49 -26.15 -8.06 2.32
C LYS A 49 -24.81 -8.25 1.62
N PHE A 50 -24.72 -9.18 0.68
CA PHE A 50 -23.52 -9.41 -0.13
C PHE A 50 -23.12 -8.15 -0.90
N ILE A 51 -24.04 -7.55 -1.65
CA ILE A 51 -23.86 -6.27 -2.38
C ILE A 51 -23.34 -5.18 -1.43
N ARG A 52 -24.00 -4.98 -0.28
CA ARG A 52 -23.58 -3.96 0.69
C ARG A 52 -22.18 -4.22 1.24
N THR A 53 -21.86 -5.46 1.59
CA THR A 53 -20.53 -5.84 2.08
C THR A 53 -19.46 -5.60 1.02
N THR A 54 -19.73 -5.94 -0.25
CA THR A 54 -18.83 -5.64 -1.38
C THR A 54 -18.62 -4.13 -1.53
N LYS A 55 -19.68 -3.31 -1.50
CA LYS A 55 -19.54 -1.84 -1.53
C LYS A 55 -18.65 -1.34 -0.41
N GLN A 56 -18.89 -1.79 0.82
CA GLN A 56 -18.10 -1.35 1.97
C GLN A 56 -16.63 -1.75 1.83
N ALA A 57 -16.35 -2.98 1.39
CA ALA A 57 -15.00 -3.47 1.23
C ALA A 57 -14.20 -2.65 0.20
N PHE A 58 -14.79 -2.38 -0.96
CA PHE A 58 -14.14 -1.59 -2.01
C PHE A 58 -14.06 -0.09 -1.69
N LEU A 59 -15.01 0.45 -0.94
CA LEU A 59 -14.92 1.81 -0.41
C LEU A 59 -13.74 1.96 0.55
N HIS A 60 -13.54 1.01 1.46
CA HIS A 60 -12.41 1.02 2.38
C HIS A 60 -11.08 0.81 1.64
N ALA A 61 -11.04 -0.05 0.63
CA ALA A 61 -9.88 -0.19 -0.24
C ALA A 61 -9.55 1.13 -0.97
N ARG A 62 -10.57 1.86 -1.46
CA ARG A 62 -10.39 3.19 -2.05
C ARG A 62 -9.81 4.19 -1.06
N GLN A 63 -10.39 4.26 0.14
CA GLN A 63 -9.91 5.13 1.21
C GLN A 63 -8.46 4.84 1.57
N LEU A 64 -8.07 3.56 1.65
CA LEU A 64 -6.70 3.12 1.89
C LEU A 64 -5.75 3.58 0.79
N LEU A 65 -6.13 3.42 -0.49
CA LEU A 65 -5.31 3.89 -1.61
C LEU A 65 -5.15 5.41 -1.62
N ASP A 66 -6.22 6.14 -1.33
CA ASP A 66 -6.20 7.61 -1.27
C ASP A 66 -5.33 8.08 -0.09
N ALA A 67 -5.40 7.41 1.06
CA ALA A 67 -4.54 7.70 2.21
C ALA A 67 -3.06 7.43 1.92
N LEU A 68 -2.74 6.29 1.29
CA LEU A 68 -1.38 6.00 0.84
C LEU A 68 -0.89 7.02 -0.20
N SER A 69 -1.76 7.45 -1.12
CA SER A 69 -1.41 8.46 -2.12
C SER A 69 -1.12 9.83 -1.49
N LYS A 70 -1.77 10.16 -0.37
CA LYS A 70 -1.43 11.36 0.39
C LYS A 70 -0.02 11.24 0.97
N ILE A 71 0.32 10.11 1.60
CA ILE A 71 1.66 9.84 2.14
C ILE A 71 2.75 9.92 1.07
N GLU A 72 2.49 9.35 -0.11
CA GLU A 72 3.40 9.39 -1.26
C GLU A 72 3.74 10.80 -1.71
N ASN A 73 2.81 11.75 -1.56
CA ASN A 73 2.98 13.12 -2.01
C ASN A 73 3.43 14.05 -0.88
N SER A 74 2.95 13.86 0.35
CA SER A 74 3.21 14.75 1.49
C SER A 74 4.59 14.55 2.10
N HIS A 75 5.12 13.33 2.09
CA HIS A 75 6.33 13.00 2.86
C HIS A 75 7.63 12.99 2.06
N LEU A 76 7.60 13.24 0.74
CA LEU A 76 8.84 13.36 -0.03
C LEU A 76 9.71 14.52 0.45
N GLU A 77 9.10 15.67 0.73
CA GLU A 77 9.80 16.84 1.29
C GLU A 77 10.28 16.58 2.71
N THR A 78 9.50 15.84 3.50
CA THR A 78 9.88 15.41 4.86
C THR A 78 11.10 14.49 4.82
N ILE A 79 11.15 13.54 3.88
CA ILE A 79 12.30 12.65 3.66
C ILE A 79 13.53 13.48 3.27
N ASP A 80 13.39 14.45 2.37
CA ASP A 80 14.49 15.35 2.00
C ASP A 80 15.00 16.17 3.18
N SER A 81 14.09 16.65 4.02
CA SER A 81 14.44 17.33 5.27
C SER A 81 15.23 16.41 6.22
N ILE A 82 14.79 15.16 6.40
CA ILE A 82 15.51 14.17 7.22
C ILE A 82 16.92 13.92 6.64
N ILE A 83 17.04 13.70 5.33
CA ILE A 83 18.34 13.49 4.67
C ILE A 83 19.27 14.67 4.93
N ASN A 84 18.78 15.91 4.76
CA ASN A 84 19.57 17.11 4.98
C ASN A 84 20.03 17.25 6.44
N GLN A 85 19.15 16.94 7.40
CA GLN A 85 19.50 16.94 8.82
C GLN A 85 20.56 15.88 9.15
N LEU A 86 20.44 14.67 8.59
CA LEU A 86 21.43 13.62 8.78
C LEU A 86 22.78 13.96 8.10
N MET A 87 22.76 14.62 6.94
CA MET A 87 23.99 15.12 6.33
C MET A 87 24.68 16.16 7.22
N GLN A 88 23.93 17.08 7.83
CA GLN A 88 24.46 18.01 8.82
C GLN A 88 25.05 17.27 10.03
N LYS A 89 24.34 16.26 10.54
CA LYS A 89 24.83 15.39 11.63
C LYS A 89 26.17 14.75 11.27
N SER A 90 26.28 14.13 10.08
CA SER A 90 27.53 13.50 9.60
C SER A 90 28.67 14.51 9.49
N CYS A 91 28.40 15.75 9.07
CA CYS A 91 29.40 16.82 9.04
C CYS A 91 29.91 17.18 10.44
N VAL A 92 29.00 17.31 11.41
CA VAL A 92 29.37 17.58 12.81
C VAL A 92 30.19 16.43 13.39
N GLU A 93 29.75 15.18 13.20
CA GLU A 93 30.46 13.97 13.64
C GLU A 93 31.89 13.90 13.06
N LYS A 94 32.07 14.22 11.77
CA LYS A 94 33.39 14.24 11.10
C LYS A 94 34.29 15.38 11.56
N ALA A 95 33.72 16.57 11.78
CA ALA A 95 34.47 17.71 12.31
C ALA A 95 34.96 17.39 13.74
N ASP A 96 34.12 16.72 14.53
CA ASP A 96 34.42 16.36 15.91
C ASP A 96 35.52 15.28 16.01
N LEU A 97 35.58 14.36 15.04
CA LEU A 97 36.67 13.38 14.91
C LEU A 97 38.00 14.01 14.47
N SER A 98 37.96 14.95 13.52
CA SER A 98 39.17 15.61 12.99
C SER A 98 39.80 16.62 13.95
N GLN A 99 39.01 17.21 14.86
CA GLN A 99 39.49 18.14 15.89
C GLN A 99 39.86 17.49 17.23
N SER A 100 39.89 16.16 17.35
CA SER A 100 40.11 15.47 18.63
C SER A 100 41.39 15.88 19.37
N GLN A 101 42.41 16.43 18.69
CA GLN A 101 43.64 16.96 19.31
C GLN A 101 43.55 18.43 19.76
N LEU A 102 42.52 19.19 19.35
CA LEU A 102 42.32 20.63 19.62
C LEU A 102 40.95 20.93 20.28
N ARG A 103 40.22 19.92 20.75
CA ARG A 103 38.89 20.11 21.37
C ARG A 103 38.98 21.00 22.60
N THR A 104 38.24 22.11 22.55
CA THR A 104 37.96 22.94 23.72
C THR A 104 36.64 22.49 24.36
N ILE A 105 36.49 22.71 25.67
CA ILE A 105 35.24 22.43 26.41
C ILE A 105 34.03 23.10 25.73
N VAL A 106 34.23 24.32 25.21
CA VAL A 106 33.19 25.07 24.48
C VAL A 106 32.84 24.38 23.16
N GLY A 107 33.82 23.89 22.39
CA GLY A 107 33.59 23.18 21.14
C GLY A 107 32.82 21.87 21.33
N GLU A 108 33.16 21.11 22.38
CA GLU A 108 32.47 19.87 22.73
C GLU A 108 31.01 20.12 23.15
N HIS A 109 30.77 21.17 23.93
CA HIS A 109 29.42 21.56 24.34
C HIS A 109 28.55 21.96 23.12
N VAL A 110 29.10 22.73 22.19
CA VAL A 110 28.41 23.15 20.97
C VAL A 110 28.11 21.95 20.07
N SER A 111 29.07 21.05 19.86
CA SER A 111 28.88 19.81 19.09
C SER A 111 27.73 18.97 19.68
N THR A 112 27.78 18.70 20.98
CA THR A 112 26.76 17.91 21.69
C THR A 112 25.37 18.55 21.57
N PHE A 113 25.28 19.87 21.76
CA PHE A 113 24.02 20.59 21.63
C PHE A 113 23.45 20.53 20.21
N LEU A 114 24.29 20.71 19.18
CA LEU A 114 23.88 20.64 17.79
C LEU A 114 23.39 19.23 17.41
N LEU A 115 24.14 18.20 17.79
CA LEU A 115 23.74 16.80 17.56
C LEU A 115 22.39 16.48 18.21
N ALA A 116 22.19 16.87 19.48
CA ALA A 116 20.93 16.68 20.17
C ALA A 116 19.76 17.42 19.51
N LYS A 117 20.01 18.64 18.99
CA LYS A 117 19.01 19.42 18.27
C LYS A 117 18.62 18.74 16.94
N ILE A 118 19.60 18.26 16.19
CA ILE A 118 19.39 17.54 14.92
C ILE A 118 18.61 16.24 15.19
N ASP A 119 19.01 15.45 16.18
CA ASP A 119 18.35 14.20 16.54
C ASP A 119 16.89 14.42 16.92
N LYS A 120 16.60 15.48 17.68
CA LYS A 120 15.23 15.88 18.01
C LYS A 120 14.42 16.23 16.75
N GLN A 121 15.00 16.98 15.81
CA GLN A 121 14.33 17.35 14.57
C GLN A 121 14.05 16.12 13.69
N VAL A 122 15.04 15.25 13.50
CA VAL A 122 14.88 13.98 12.77
C VAL A 122 13.80 13.13 13.41
N THR A 123 13.82 12.97 14.73
CA THR A 123 12.82 12.20 15.48
C THR A 123 11.41 12.75 15.26
N ASN A 124 11.22 14.07 15.33
CA ASN A 124 9.91 14.70 15.11
C ASN A 124 9.39 14.46 13.68
N LEU A 125 10.26 14.56 12.67
CA LEU A 125 9.90 14.31 11.28
C LEU A 125 9.52 12.83 11.07
N CYS A 126 10.28 11.90 11.65
CA CYS A 126 9.96 10.46 11.62
C CYS A 126 8.63 10.15 12.32
N ILE A 127 8.33 10.80 13.44
CA ILE A 127 7.05 10.65 14.16
C ILE A 127 5.88 11.09 13.28
N ALA A 128 6.02 12.20 12.54
CA ALA A 128 4.97 12.65 11.63
C ALA A 128 4.65 11.61 10.54
N ILE A 129 5.67 11.03 9.90
CA ILE A 129 5.48 9.95 8.92
C ILE A 129 4.81 8.73 9.59
N LYS A 130 5.27 8.37 10.79
CA LYS A 130 4.74 7.23 11.55
C LYS A 130 3.24 7.36 11.84
N GLN A 131 2.78 8.54 12.26
CA GLN A 131 1.38 8.79 12.57
C GLN A 131 0.47 8.59 11.35
N ASP A 132 0.89 9.06 10.17
CA ASP A 132 0.13 8.85 8.94
C ASP A 132 0.11 7.38 8.52
N LEU A 133 1.23 6.66 8.70
CA LEU A 133 1.29 5.22 8.46
C LEU A 133 0.38 4.42 9.42
N GLU A 134 0.26 4.84 10.68
CA GLU A 134 -0.68 4.25 11.64
C GLU A 134 -2.14 4.45 11.19
N GLY A 135 -2.48 5.64 10.68
CA GLY A 135 -3.80 5.89 10.08
C GLY A 135 -4.11 4.98 8.89
N CYS A 136 -3.12 4.75 8.01
CA CYS A 136 -3.28 3.81 6.91
C CYS A 136 -3.37 2.35 7.38
N GLN A 137 -2.65 1.97 8.44
CA GLN A 137 -2.74 0.64 9.04
C GLN A 137 -4.15 0.34 9.55
N GLN A 138 -4.78 1.31 10.22
CA GLN A 138 -6.17 1.19 10.67
C GLN A 138 -7.14 0.97 9.50
N LEU A 139 -6.97 1.70 8.40
CA LEU A 139 -7.74 1.51 7.17
C LEU A 139 -7.50 0.13 6.54
N ALA A 140 -6.25 -0.34 6.53
CA ALA A 140 -5.88 -1.65 6.01
C ALA A 140 -6.50 -2.80 6.83
N ASP A 141 -6.54 -2.68 8.16
CA ASP A 141 -7.15 -3.67 9.03
C ASP A 141 -8.69 -3.64 8.94
N ALA A 142 -9.30 -2.46 8.83
CA ALA A 142 -10.73 -2.33 8.54
C ALA A 142 -11.08 -3.01 7.20
N THR A 143 -10.33 -2.70 6.14
CA THR A 143 -10.51 -3.29 4.80
C THR A 143 -10.37 -4.81 4.84
N LYS A 144 -9.37 -5.35 5.57
CA LYS A 144 -9.20 -6.79 5.80
C LYS A 144 -10.41 -7.41 6.49
N GLY A 145 -11.00 -6.74 7.48
CA GLY A 145 -12.22 -7.20 8.16
C GLY A 145 -13.45 -7.25 7.25
N TYR A 146 -13.56 -6.34 6.26
CA TYR A 146 -14.60 -6.42 5.24
C TYR A 146 -14.32 -7.50 4.19
N TYR A 147 -13.05 -7.67 3.79
CA TYR A 147 -12.63 -8.76 2.90
C TYR A 147 -12.95 -10.13 3.50
N GLY A 148 -12.62 -10.37 4.77
CA GLY A 148 -12.94 -11.64 5.44
C GLY A 148 -14.45 -11.94 5.41
N ARG A 149 -15.29 -10.94 5.72
CA ARG A 149 -16.75 -11.07 5.61
C ARG A 149 -17.23 -11.34 4.19
N LEU A 150 -16.60 -10.73 3.18
CA LEU A 150 -16.93 -10.97 1.77
C LEU A 150 -16.59 -12.41 1.35
N VAL A 151 -15.43 -12.90 1.76
CA VAL A 151 -14.98 -14.29 1.50
C VAL A 151 -15.90 -15.29 2.18
N GLU A 152 -16.23 -15.08 3.46
CA GLU A 152 -17.18 -15.91 4.19
C GLU A 152 -18.55 -15.95 3.50
N GLY A 153 -19.08 -14.78 3.12
CA GLY A 153 -20.33 -14.68 2.39
C GLY A 153 -20.27 -15.46 1.09
N TYR A 154 -19.18 -15.37 0.33
CA TYR A 154 -19.01 -16.15 -0.89
C TYR A 154 -18.94 -17.67 -0.65
N SER A 155 -18.20 -18.13 0.36
CA SER A 155 -18.12 -19.56 0.70
C SER A 155 -19.49 -20.14 1.05
N VAL A 156 -20.28 -19.39 1.81
CA VAL A 156 -21.64 -19.78 2.20
C VAL A 156 -22.62 -19.72 1.02
N VAL A 157 -22.51 -18.72 0.16
CA VAL A 157 -23.30 -18.61 -1.09
C VAL A 157 -22.97 -19.75 -2.06
N GLY A 158 -21.74 -20.25 -2.06
CA GLY A 158 -21.34 -21.41 -2.88
C GLY A 158 -21.98 -22.73 -2.47
N GLU A 159 -22.59 -22.82 -1.28
CA GLU A 159 -23.37 -23.99 -0.83
C GLU A 159 -24.88 -23.87 -1.21
N ASP A 160 -25.34 -22.69 -1.66
CA ASP A 160 -26.70 -22.43 -2.17
C ASP A 160 -26.68 -22.17 -3.68
N ASP A 161 -26.94 -23.22 -4.47
CA ASP A 161 -26.94 -23.19 -5.94
C ASP A 161 -27.80 -22.06 -6.55
N ARG A 162 -28.88 -21.62 -5.88
CA ARG A 162 -29.79 -20.59 -6.44
C ARG A 162 -29.23 -19.19 -6.28
N LEU A 163 -28.62 -18.88 -5.13
CA LEU A 163 -27.99 -17.58 -4.89
C LEU A 163 -26.66 -17.47 -5.65
N HIS A 164 -25.91 -18.59 -5.71
CA HIS A 164 -24.71 -18.70 -6.53
C HIS A 164 -24.99 -18.39 -8.00
N GLU A 165 -26.00 -19.01 -8.62
CA GLU A 165 -26.32 -18.78 -10.04
C GLU A 165 -26.86 -17.37 -10.34
N ARG A 166 -27.52 -16.70 -9.39
CA ARG A 166 -27.92 -15.27 -9.54
C ARG A 166 -26.71 -14.34 -9.57
N LEU A 167 -25.73 -14.60 -8.72
CA LEU A 167 -24.55 -13.75 -8.54
C LEU A 167 -23.39 -14.07 -9.51
N LYS A 168 -23.36 -15.27 -10.09
CA LYS A 168 -22.28 -15.79 -10.95
C LYS A 168 -22.35 -15.33 -12.41
N ARG A 169 -23.47 -14.75 -12.88
CA ARG A 169 -23.64 -14.38 -14.28
C ARG A 169 -22.58 -13.37 -14.74
N ARG A 170 -21.48 -13.88 -15.28
CA ARG A 170 -20.48 -13.13 -16.03
C ARG A 170 -21.14 -12.64 -17.30
N THR A 171 -21.60 -11.40 -17.31
CA THR A 171 -21.83 -10.72 -18.59
C THR A 171 -20.46 -10.21 -19.08
N PRO A 172 -20.27 -10.02 -20.40
CA PRO A 172 -18.98 -9.58 -20.98
C PRO A 172 -18.40 -8.28 -20.38
N LYS A 173 -19.18 -7.55 -19.58
CA LYS A 173 -18.83 -6.29 -18.94
C LYS A 173 -18.74 -6.36 -17.41
N ARG A 174 -19.00 -7.51 -16.78
CA ARG A 174 -19.14 -7.64 -15.31
C ARG A 174 -18.13 -8.63 -14.72
N PRO A 175 -17.38 -8.25 -13.67
CA PRO A 175 -16.51 -9.17 -12.97
C PRO A 175 -17.31 -10.20 -12.16
N SER A 176 -16.83 -11.43 -12.13
CA SER A 176 -17.31 -12.46 -11.21
C SER A 176 -16.95 -12.12 -9.76
N ILE A 177 -17.64 -12.73 -8.80
CA ILE A 177 -17.31 -12.58 -7.38
C ILE A 177 -15.88 -13.00 -7.07
N LEU A 178 -15.40 -14.08 -7.71
CA LEU A 178 -14.03 -14.54 -7.55
C LEU A 178 -13.03 -13.49 -8.03
N GLU A 179 -13.29 -12.84 -9.17
CA GLU A 179 -12.47 -11.73 -9.66
C GLU A 179 -12.51 -10.56 -8.67
N MET A 180 -13.68 -10.16 -8.17
CA MET A 180 -13.77 -9.08 -7.18
C MET A 180 -13.02 -9.40 -5.87
N CYS A 181 -13.11 -10.64 -5.36
CA CYS A 181 -12.35 -11.04 -4.17
C CYS A 181 -10.85 -11.04 -4.44
N SER A 182 -10.42 -11.59 -5.58
CA SER A 182 -9.01 -11.59 -6.00
C SER A 182 -8.45 -10.17 -6.17
N TRP A 183 -9.23 -9.26 -6.76
CA TRP A 183 -8.84 -7.87 -6.92
C TRP A 183 -8.72 -7.12 -5.59
N LEU A 184 -9.67 -7.35 -4.68
CA LEU A 184 -9.62 -6.76 -3.35
C LEU A 184 -8.41 -7.29 -2.56
N ASP A 185 -8.07 -8.57 -2.71
CA ASP A 185 -6.88 -9.18 -2.12
C ASP A 185 -5.59 -8.61 -2.72
N ASP A 186 -5.49 -8.41 -4.03
CA ASP A 186 -4.32 -7.77 -4.68
C ASP A 186 -4.11 -6.35 -4.14
N VAL A 187 -5.19 -5.55 -4.05
CA VAL A 187 -5.15 -4.20 -3.48
C VAL A 187 -4.67 -4.24 -2.03
N LEU A 188 -5.28 -5.10 -1.20
CA LEU A 188 -4.94 -5.25 0.21
C LEU A 188 -3.50 -5.69 0.43
N THR A 189 -3.07 -6.72 -0.29
CA THR A 189 -1.72 -7.30 -0.17
C THR A 189 -0.68 -6.27 -0.54
N THR A 190 -0.89 -5.57 -1.66
CA THR A 190 0.05 -4.53 -2.10
C THR A 190 0.11 -3.38 -1.08
N CYS A 191 -1.05 -2.85 -0.65
CA CYS A 191 -1.09 -1.76 0.33
C CYS A 191 -0.46 -2.14 1.67
N ARG A 192 -0.68 -3.37 2.15
CA ARG A 192 -0.10 -3.85 3.42
C ARG A 192 1.40 -4.05 3.32
N GLN A 193 1.89 -4.59 2.21
CA GLN A 193 3.33 -4.73 1.97
C GLN A 193 4.00 -3.35 1.96
N GLU A 194 3.39 -2.41 1.27
CA GLU A 194 3.82 -1.01 1.22
C GLU A 194 3.85 -0.30 2.58
N LEU A 195 2.87 -0.55 3.44
CA LEU A 195 2.86 -0.03 4.81
C LEU A 195 3.97 -0.66 5.64
N LYS A 196 4.12 -1.98 5.54
CA LYS A 196 5.16 -2.74 6.24
C LYS A 196 6.55 -2.22 5.87
N ASP A 197 6.85 -2.07 4.58
CA ASP A 197 8.16 -1.61 4.10
C ASP A 197 8.49 -0.21 4.63
N ARG A 198 7.51 0.70 4.66
CA ARG A 198 7.70 2.06 5.19
C ARG A 198 7.83 2.10 6.71
N GLN A 199 7.08 1.26 7.43
CA GLN A 199 7.23 1.11 8.89
C GLN A 199 8.59 0.50 9.26
N GLU A 200 9.03 -0.52 8.52
CA GLU A 200 10.35 -1.14 8.71
C GLU A 200 11.48 -0.17 8.39
N LEU A 201 11.33 0.67 7.35
CA LEU A 201 12.26 1.76 7.07
C LEU A 201 12.42 2.67 8.29
N LEU A 202 11.32 3.21 8.82
CA LEU A 202 11.36 4.10 9.99
C LEU A 202 11.98 3.43 11.22
N ALA A 203 11.65 2.15 11.46
CA ALA A 203 12.23 1.39 12.56
C ALA A 203 13.74 1.19 12.40
N ARG A 204 14.20 0.89 11.18
CA ARG A 204 15.63 0.70 10.89
C ARG A 204 16.43 1.98 10.98
N LEU A 205 15.86 3.14 10.61
CA LEU A 205 16.56 4.43 10.70
C LEU A 205 17.01 4.76 12.13
N ALA A 206 16.30 4.27 13.15
CA ALA A 206 16.67 4.46 14.56
C ALA A 206 17.86 3.59 15.02
N LEU A 207 18.26 2.59 14.23
CA LEU A 207 19.22 1.56 14.63
C LEU A 207 20.54 1.59 13.85
N VAL A 208 20.60 2.36 12.76
CA VAL A 208 21.76 2.39 11.86
C VAL A 208 22.57 3.67 12.04
N ARG A 209 23.80 3.65 11.52
CA ARG A 209 24.69 4.83 11.55
C ARG A 209 24.16 5.93 10.63
N THR A 210 24.57 7.18 10.89
CA THR A 210 24.14 8.37 10.15
C THR A 210 24.33 8.21 8.63
N GLU A 211 25.49 7.73 8.16
CA GLU A 211 25.70 7.54 6.71
C GLU A 211 24.82 6.44 6.10
N GLU A 212 24.59 5.35 6.83
CA GLU A 212 23.73 4.26 6.37
C GLU A 212 22.27 4.72 6.30
N ALA A 213 21.80 5.49 7.28
CA ALA A 213 20.48 6.09 7.28
C ALA A 213 20.25 7.00 6.06
N ILE A 214 21.25 7.81 5.68
CA ILE A 214 21.20 8.68 4.50
C ILE A 214 21.01 7.86 3.22
N GLU A 215 21.82 6.82 3.01
CA GLU A 215 21.73 5.98 1.81
C GLU A 215 20.41 5.20 1.75
N MET A 216 19.94 4.69 2.89
CA MET A 216 18.62 4.05 2.99
C MET A 216 17.49 5.01 2.61
N LEU A 217 17.52 6.26 3.07
CA LEU A 217 16.51 7.26 2.74
C LEU A 217 16.56 7.70 1.29
N LYS A 218 17.76 7.85 0.70
CA LYS A 218 17.92 8.14 -0.73
C LYS A 218 17.32 7.02 -1.59
N HIS A 219 17.58 5.77 -1.23
CA HIS A 219 16.98 4.62 -1.92
C HIS A 219 15.46 4.61 -1.75
N ALA A 220 14.98 4.76 -0.51
CA ALA A 220 13.56 4.81 -0.20
C ALA A 220 12.83 5.93 -0.96
N LYS A 221 13.47 7.10 -1.13
CA LYS A 221 12.94 8.21 -1.92
C LYS A 221 12.72 7.82 -3.38
N TYR A 222 13.64 7.07 -3.98
CA TYR A 222 13.53 6.62 -5.37
C TYR A 222 12.33 5.67 -5.58
N CYS A 223 12.08 4.77 -4.62
CA CYS A 223 10.96 3.84 -4.66
C CYS A 223 9.73 4.30 -3.84
N TRP A 224 9.68 5.58 -3.43
CA TRP A 224 8.65 6.06 -2.50
C TRP A 224 7.25 6.04 -3.11
N LYS A 225 7.17 6.35 -4.41
CA LYS A 225 5.92 6.36 -5.18
C LYS A 225 5.70 5.03 -5.86
N ARG A 226 4.46 4.53 -5.78
CA ARG A 226 4.02 3.39 -6.57
C ARG A 226 4.22 3.62 -8.08
N PRO A 227 4.61 2.58 -8.84
CA PRO A 227 4.64 2.66 -10.28
C PRO A 227 3.26 3.01 -10.87
N PRO A 228 3.18 3.84 -11.94
CA PRO A 228 1.91 4.22 -12.56
C PRO A 228 1.04 3.02 -12.98
N SER A 229 1.67 1.93 -13.42
CA SER A 229 0.98 0.69 -13.81
C SER A 229 0.24 0.02 -12.65
N VAL A 230 0.83 0.04 -11.44
CA VAL A 230 0.22 -0.50 -10.23
C VAL A 230 -0.98 0.37 -9.82
N VAL A 231 -0.80 1.70 -9.83
CA VAL A 231 -1.86 2.67 -9.52
C VAL A 231 -3.02 2.52 -10.49
N GLN A 232 -2.75 2.40 -11.79
CA GLN A 232 -3.78 2.20 -12.81
C GLN A 232 -4.53 0.88 -12.56
N ARG A 233 -3.82 -0.24 -12.34
CA ARG A 233 -4.42 -1.55 -12.09
C ARG A 233 -5.38 -1.53 -10.90
N MET A 234 -4.95 -0.97 -9.76
CA MET A 234 -5.77 -0.86 -8.55
C MET A 234 -7.00 0.03 -8.76
N ASN A 235 -6.83 1.17 -9.43
CA ASN A 235 -7.95 2.05 -9.76
C ASN A 235 -8.97 1.35 -10.68
N THR A 236 -8.49 0.58 -11.65
CA THR A 236 -9.34 -0.24 -12.53
C THR A 236 -10.14 -1.27 -11.72
N HIS A 237 -9.50 -2.02 -10.82
CA HIS A 237 -10.17 -2.99 -9.95
C HIS A 237 -11.30 -2.37 -9.12
N ILE A 238 -11.06 -1.20 -8.53
CA ILE A 238 -12.06 -0.49 -7.74
C ILE A 238 -13.19 0.05 -8.62
N ALA A 239 -12.86 0.71 -9.74
CA ALA A 239 -13.85 1.31 -10.63
C ALA A 239 -14.80 0.26 -11.21
N PHE A 240 -14.28 -0.86 -11.72
CA PHE A 240 -15.10 -1.94 -12.28
C PHE A 240 -16.06 -2.52 -11.24
N THR A 241 -15.61 -2.67 -10.00
CA THR A 241 -16.45 -3.18 -8.92
C THR A 241 -17.52 -2.16 -8.52
N TRP A 242 -17.21 -0.87 -8.51
CA TRP A 242 -18.19 0.17 -8.22
C TRP A 242 -19.31 0.24 -9.25
N HIS A 243 -18.97 0.14 -10.53
CA HIS A 243 -19.95 0.07 -11.62
C HIS A 243 -20.88 -1.15 -11.48
N PHE A 244 -20.33 -2.32 -11.15
CA PHE A 244 -21.10 -3.54 -10.97
C PHE A 244 -22.10 -3.46 -9.81
N VAL A 245 -21.65 -3.01 -8.64
CA VAL A 245 -22.48 -2.99 -7.43
C VAL A 245 -23.40 -1.75 -7.39
N GLY A 246 -23.09 -0.71 -8.17
CA GLY A 246 -23.94 0.46 -8.40
C GLY A 246 -25.18 0.14 -9.25
N GLU A 247 -24.99 -0.41 -10.46
CA GLU A 247 -26.08 -0.71 -11.40
C GLU A 247 -27.08 -1.77 -10.89
N GLN A 248 -26.64 -2.74 -10.08
CA GLN A 248 -27.55 -3.73 -9.49
C GLN A 248 -28.56 -3.10 -8.53
N ASN A 249 -28.24 -1.96 -7.90
CA ASN A 249 -29.14 -1.29 -6.97
C ASN A 249 -30.31 -0.60 -7.69
N ASP A 250 -30.04 -0.02 -8.87
CA ASP A 250 -31.07 0.63 -9.68
C ASP A 250 -32.06 -0.40 -10.26
N GLN A 251 -31.56 -1.59 -10.62
CA GLN A 251 -32.39 -2.70 -11.09
C GLN A 251 -33.20 -3.36 -9.97
N LEU A 252 -32.65 -3.48 -8.76
CA LEU A 252 -33.34 -4.04 -7.59
C LEU A 252 -34.37 -3.07 -6.99
N GLN A 253 -34.10 -1.75 -6.97
CA GLN A 253 -35.08 -0.75 -6.55
C GLN A 253 -36.26 -0.69 -7.54
N SER A 254 -35.98 -0.72 -8.85
CA SER A 254 -37.02 -0.79 -9.89
C SER A 254 -37.91 -2.04 -9.80
N ALA A 255 -37.39 -3.17 -9.29
CA ALA A 255 -38.15 -4.43 -9.17
C ALA A 255 -38.91 -4.57 -7.84
N LEU A 256 -38.69 -3.66 -6.89
CA LEU A 256 -39.42 -3.59 -5.62
C LEU A 256 -40.50 -2.50 -5.64
N ASP A 257 -40.43 -1.58 -6.60
CA ASP A 257 -41.41 -0.51 -6.85
C ASP A 257 -42.49 -0.90 -7.90
N GLU A 258 -42.45 -2.13 -8.44
CA GLU A 258 -43.51 -2.78 -9.25
C GLU A 258 -44.25 -3.85 -8.44
#